data_AF-A0A1I2CLJ2-F1
#
_entry.id   AF-A0A1I2CLJ2-F1
#
_cell.length_a   1.000
_cell.length_b   1.000
_cell.length_c   1.000
_cell.angle_alpha   90.00
_cell.angle_beta   90.00
_cell.angle_gamma   90.00
#
_symmetry.space_group_name_H-M   'P 1'
#
loop_
_entity.id
_entity.type
_entity.pdbx_description
1 polymer ?
#
loop_
_entity_poly.entity_id
_entity_poly.type
_entity_poly.pdbx_seq_one_letter_code
_entity_poly.pdbx_strand_id
1 'polypeptide(L)'
;MLTIRSYFAVLGLLIAGHADPGLPLTGRPSVEIVARGLDNPRGLTFGGRGELYVAEAGRGGAACHPGADGGPLCSGPSGAVTVVEFGRQWRIRSGLPSEASPAGTDAAGPSDVTIGPDGEPLHTATSGPSGLHRDGALLAALPSPVAVADTAILDAAERRLVRLAPRGRLRTIASFDAPAAPSSVTVGPDGAWFVGERFDPSVVRPPAARIWRVAPGHPPAVWATGFTGVVDLAWGPDARLYVLEENALTSIDAQGSRRLIATRGLTSPGGLAIRGGYAYITICSTCRDTGAVLRLRL
;
A
#
# COMPACT_ATOMS: atom_id res chain seq x y z
N MET A 1 -56.78 -52.70 -58.57
CA MET A 1 -57.78 -51.67 -58.25
C MET A 1 -57.38 -51.06 -56.91
N LEU A 2 -57.20 -49.74 -56.82
CA LEU A 2 -56.82 -48.89 -55.65
C LEU A 2 -55.68 -49.39 -54.72
N THR A 3 -54.47 -48.81 -54.63
CA THR A 3 -54.01 -47.43 -54.29
C THR A 3 -54.05 -47.04 -52.80
N ILE A 4 -52.85 -46.73 -52.27
CA ILE A 4 -52.48 -45.52 -51.48
C ILE A 4 -53.15 -45.34 -50.09
N ARG A 5 -52.56 -44.83 -48.99
CA ARG A 5 -51.20 -44.51 -48.47
C ARG A 5 -51.46 -43.48 -47.33
N SER A 6 -50.93 -43.69 -46.12
CA SER A 6 -50.79 -42.68 -45.02
C SER A 6 -52.10 -42.10 -44.43
N TYR A 7 -52.21 -41.55 -43.21
CA TYR A 7 -51.31 -41.09 -42.12
C TYR A 7 -51.99 -41.46 -40.74
N PHE A 8 -51.57 -41.11 -39.50
CA PHE A 8 -50.45 -40.37 -38.87
C PHE A 8 -50.33 -40.81 -37.39
N ALA A 9 -49.14 -40.81 -36.77
CA ALA A 9 -48.94 -40.71 -35.31
C ALA A 9 -47.52 -40.24 -34.96
N VAL A 10 -47.34 -39.47 -33.88
CA VAL A 10 -46.08 -38.81 -33.48
C VAL A 10 -45.77 -39.06 -32.00
N LEU A 11 -44.52 -39.40 -31.64
CA LEU A 11 -43.87 -38.97 -30.39
C LEU A 11 -42.35 -39.28 -30.38
N GLY A 12 -41.53 -38.42 -29.72
CA GLY A 12 -40.37 -38.93 -28.94
C GLY A 12 -38.92 -38.63 -29.36
N LEU A 13 -38.49 -37.36 -29.27
CA LEU A 13 -37.27 -36.84 -28.59
C LEU A 13 -35.82 -37.38 -28.85
N LEU A 14 -34.88 -36.42 -28.71
CA LEU A 14 -33.42 -36.49 -28.43
C LEU A 14 -32.44 -36.41 -29.62
N ILE A 15 -31.78 -35.25 -29.73
CA ILE A 15 -30.62 -34.98 -30.57
C ILE A 15 -29.42 -34.73 -29.64
N ALA A 16 -28.32 -35.48 -29.82
CA ALA A 16 -27.10 -35.28 -29.05
C ALA A 16 -26.22 -34.19 -29.69
N GLY A 17 -26.03 -33.07 -29.00
CA GLY A 17 -25.16 -31.97 -29.46
C GLY A 17 -23.66 -32.26 -29.27
N HIS A 18 -22.84 -31.82 -30.23
CA HIS A 18 -21.37 -31.86 -30.17
C HIS A 18 -20.80 -30.43 -30.30
N ALA A 19 -20.18 -29.94 -29.23
CA ALA A 19 -19.27 -28.78 -29.10
C ALA A 19 -18.93 -28.67 -27.59
N ASP A 20 -17.75 -28.30 -27.10
CA ASP A 20 -16.48 -27.84 -27.70
C ASP A 20 -15.32 -28.30 -26.79
N PRO A 21 -14.05 -28.24 -27.23
CA PRO A 21 -12.91 -28.45 -26.31
C PRO A 21 -12.88 -27.32 -25.27
N GLY A 22 -12.95 -27.69 -24.00
CA GLY A 22 -12.99 -26.72 -22.90
C GLY A 22 -11.79 -25.78 -22.90
N LEU A 23 -12.05 -24.48 -23.05
CA LEU A 23 -11.07 -23.43 -22.79
C LEU A 23 -10.50 -23.62 -21.37
N PRO A 24 -9.17 -23.46 -21.16
CA PRO A 24 -8.60 -23.52 -19.83
C PRO A 24 -9.23 -22.43 -18.97
N LEU A 25 -9.88 -22.83 -17.88
CA LEU A 25 -10.36 -21.90 -16.86
C LEU A 25 -9.19 -21.03 -16.43
N THR A 26 -9.32 -19.71 -16.60
CA THR A 26 -8.28 -18.75 -16.26
C THR A 26 -7.89 -18.95 -14.81
N GLY A 27 -6.61 -19.29 -14.60
CA GLY A 27 -6.10 -19.63 -13.28
C GLY A 27 -6.40 -18.51 -12.29
N ARG A 28 -6.91 -18.88 -11.10
CA ARG A 28 -7.08 -17.94 -9.99
C ARG A 28 -5.76 -17.17 -9.81
N PRO A 29 -5.77 -15.84 -9.60
CA PRO A 29 -4.54 -15.12 -9.36
C PRO A 29 -3.83 -15.76 -8.16
N SER A 30 -2.64 -16.28 -8.41
CA SER A 30 -1.86 -17.01 -7.42
C SER A 30 -1.36 -16.02 -6.37
N VAL A 31 -2.07 -15.97 -5.24
CA VAL A 31 -1.62 -15.23 -4.05
C VAL A 31 -0.53 -16.06 -3.39
N GLU A 32 0.71 -15.64 -3.57
CA GLU A 32 1.87 -16.17 -2.85
C GLU A 32 2.13 -15.31 -1.61
N ILE A 33 2.71 -15.88 -0.56
CA ILE A 33 3.15 -15.13 0.61
C ILE A 33 4.67 -15.19 0.68
N VAL A 34 5.32 -14.05 0.45
CA VAL A 34 6.78 -13.94 0.30
C VAL A 34 7.50 -13.50 1.58
N ALA A 35 6.76 -12.99 2.56
CA ALA A 35 7.23 -12.76 3.92
C ALA A 35 6.08 -12.93 4.93
N ARG A 36 6.41 -13.32 6.17
CA ARG A 36 5.47 -13.61 7.28
C ARG A 36 6.09 -13.18 8.61
N GLY A 37 5.31 -13.19 9.70
CA GLY A 37 5.86 -12.93 11.03
C GLY A 37 6.25 -11.47 11.25
N LEU A 38 5.71 -10.56 10.43
CA LEU A 38 6.02 -9.13 10.49
C LEU A 38 5.19 -8.46 11.57
N ASP A 39 5.80 -7.50 12.25
CA ASP A 39 5.23 -6.76 13.37
C ASP A 39 4.65 -5.42 12.90
N ASN A 40 3.32 -5.37 12.75
CA ASN A 40 2.58 -4.23 12.19
C ASN A 40 3.23 -3.66 10.91
N PRO A 41 3.34 -4.44 9.80
CA PRO A 41 3.99 -3.97 8.58
C PRO A 41 3.26 -2.76 7.96
N ARG A 42 4.00 -1.89 7.27
CA ARG A 42 3.48 -0.66 6.65
C ARG A 42 3.93 -0.56 5.18
N GLY A 43 4.45 0.59 4.74
CA GLY A 43 5.02 0.76 3.41
C GLY A 43 6.17 -0.20 3.11
N LEU A 44 6.36 -0.47 1.81
CA LEU A 44 7.37 -1.36 1.29
C LEU A 44 7.90 -0.86 -0.06
N THR A 45 9.17 -1.10 -0.34
CA THR A 45 9.82 -0.66 -1.58
C THR A 45 10.81 -1.68 -2.11
N PHE A 46 11.23 -1.51 -3.36
CA PHE A 46 12.24 -2.35 -3.99
C PHE A 46 13.61 -1.65 -4.08
N GLY A 47 14.64 -2.36 -3.64
CA GLY A 47 16.04 -2.08 -3.94
C GLY A 47 16.40 -2.31 -5.40
N GLY A 48 17.47 -1.65 -5.82
CA GLY A 48 17.96 -1.70 -7.20
C GLY A 48 18.35 -3.11 -7.66
N ARG A 49 18.78 -4.01 -6.76
CA ARG A 49 19.25 -5.36 -7.13
C ARG A 49 18.16 -6.42 -7.09
N GLY A 50 17.08 -6.21 -6.34
CA GLY A 50 15.96 -7.16 -6.22
C GLY A 50 15.31 -7.22 -4.84
N GLU A 51 15.99 -6.66 -3.85
CA GLU A 51 15.62 -6.68 -2.44
C GLU A 51 14.27 -5.98 -2.23
N LEU A 52 13.38 -6.55 -1.42
CA LEU A 52 12.15 -5.88 -0.98
C LEU A 52 12.32 -5.44 0.48
N TYR A 53 12.26 -4.14 0.72
CA TYR A 53 12.33 -3.54 2.06
C TYR A 53 10.91 -3.31 2.58
N VAL A 54 10.68 -3.57 3.86
CA VAL A 54 9.38 -3.41 4.53
C VAL A 54 9.59 -2.67 5.86
N ALA A 55 8.84 -1.59 6.07
CA ALA A 55 8.75 -0.93 7.37
C ALA A 55 7.87 -1.76 8.31
N GLU A 56 8.38 -2.07 9.51
CA GLU A 56 7.63 -2.72 10.59
C GLU A 56 7.44 -1.71 11.71
N ALA A 57 6.20 -1.28 11.94
CA ALA A 57 5.88 -0.32 13.01
C ALA A 57 6.13 -0.89 14.41
N GLY A 58 6.27 -2.21 14.54
CA GLY A 58 6.67 -2.91 15.77
C GLY A 58 5.48 -3.44 16.57
N ARG A 59 5.65 -3.53 17.89
CA ARG A 59 4.68 -4.07 18.86
C ARG A 59 4.63 -3.27 20.16
N GLY A 60 5.19 -2.05 20.19
CA GLY A 60 5.34 -1.30 21.42
C GLY A 60 6.41 -1.88 22.36
N GLY A 61 6.19 -1.81 23.67
CA GLY A 61 7.09 -2.36 24.68
C GLY A 61 6.42 -2.65 26.02
N ALA A 62 7.22 -2.89 27.07
CA ALA A 62 6.71 -3.24 28.39
C ALA A 62 6.29 -2.03 29.25
N ALA A 63 6.75 -0.82 28.90
CA ALA A 63 6.40 0.40 29.61
C ALA A 63 5.16 1.03 28.96
N CYS A 64 4.04 1.09 29.69
CA CYS A 64 2.80 1.68 29.20
C CYS A 64 2.45 2.98 29.94
N HIS A 65 1.90 3.94 29.21
CA HIS A 65 1.41 5.23 29.69
C HIS A 65 0.04 5.54 29.07
N PRO A 66 -0.72 6.52 29.59
CA PRO A 66 -1.93 6.98 28.91
C PRO A 66 -1.62 7.53 27.52
N GLY A 67 -2.44 7.16 26.54
CA GLY A 67 -2.49 7.71 25.18
C GLY A 67 -3.49 8.87 25.08
N ALA A 68 -3.61 9.46 23.88
CA ALA A 68 -4.48 10.61 23.63
C ALA A 68 -5.99 10.29 23.74
N ASP A 69 -6.36 9.03 23.56
CA ASP A 69 -7.71 8.48 23.75
C ASP A 69 -7.99 8.07 25.21
N GLY A 70 -7.00 8.19 26.10
CA GLY A 70 -7.04 7.69 27.48
C GLY A 70 -6.77 6.18 27.62
N GLY A 71 -6.59 5.46 26.51
CA GLY A 71 -6.18 4.06 26.52
C GLY A 71 -4.70 3.89 26.90
N PRO A 72 -4.26 2.70 27.34
CA PRO A 72 -2.85 2.43 27.56
C PRO A 72 -2.10 2.31 26.22
N LEU A 73 -1.10 3.17 26.00
CA LEU A 73 -0.13 3.08 24.92
C LEU A 73 1.19 2.56 25.48
N CYS A 74 1.75 1.54 24.86
CA CYS A 74 2.90 0.79 25.37
C CYS A 74 4.10 0.95 24.44
N SER A 75 5.23 1.38 24.98
CA SER A 75 6.33 1.97 24.20
C SER A 75 7.64 1.20 24.39
N GLY A 76 8.39 0.98 23.31
CA GLY A 76 9.66 0.25 23.37
C GLY A 76 10.36 0.01 22.02
N PRO A 77 11.56 -0.60 22.06
CA PRO A 77 12.41 -0.80 20.88
C PRO A 77 11.99 -2.08 20.12
N SER A 78 10.83 -2.06 19.46
CA SER A 78 10.31 -3.20 18.68
C SER A 78 10.05 -2.90 17.21
N GLY A 79 10.20 -1.65 16.77
CA GLY A 79 10.14 -1.27 15.36
C GLY A 79 11.36 -1.82 14.59
N ALA A 80 11.18 -2.02 13.29
CA ALA A 80 12.22 -2.59 12.42
C ALA A 80 12.09 -2.14 10.96
N VAL A 81 13.17 -2.38 10.20
CA VAL A 81 13.13 -2.46 8.74
C VAL A 81 13.57 -3.87 8.38
N THR A 82 12.68 -4.63 7.75
CA THR A 82 12.95 -5.96 7.21
C THR A 82 13.33 -5.87 5.75
N VAL A 83 14.27 -6.71 5.32
CA VAL A 83 14.52 -6.98 3.90
C VAL A 83 14.09 -8.41 3.57
N VAL A 84 13.57 -8.59 2.36
CA VAL A 84 13.23 -9.89 1.76
C VAL A 84 14.02 -10.03 0.48
N GLU A 85 14.87 -11.06 0.40
CA GLU A 85 15.77 -11.31 -0.72
C GLU A 85 16.00 -12.82 -0.87
N PHE A 86 16.07 -13.32 -2.10
CA PHE A 86 16.30 -14.75 -2.41
C PHE A 86 15.40 -15.74 -1.63
N GLY A 87 14.13 -15.38 -1.41
CA GLY A 87 13.16 -16.21 -0.67
C GLY A 87 13.38 -16.27 0.85
N ARG A 88 14.22 -15.39 1.40
CA ARG A 88 14.50 -15.26 2.83
C ARG A 88 14.16 -13.85 3.31
N GLN A 89 13.83 -13.70 4.59
CA GLN A 89 13.59 -12.41 5.23
C GLN A 89 14.48 -12.23 6.46
N TRP A 90 14.93 -11.01 6.73
CA TRP A 90 15.59 -10.65 7.98
C TRP A 90 15.49 -9.15 8.28
N ARG A 91 15.48 -8.80 9.56
CA ARG A 91 15.50 -7.40 10.02
C ARG A 91 16.90 -6.83 9.84
N ILE A 92 17.08 -5.97 8.84
CA ILE A 92 18.35 -5.26 8.64
C ILE A 92 18.55 -4.19 9.70
N ARG A 93 17.47 -3.64 10.24
CA ARG A 93 17.46 -2.78 11.43
C ARG A 93 16.32 -3.19 12.34
N SER A 94 16.59 -3.19 13.64
CA SER A 94 15.67 -3.61 14.70
C SER A 94 15.95 -2.79 15.95
N GLY A 95 14.99 -2.70 16.86
CA GLY A 95 15.13 -1.87 18.06
C GLY A 95 14.78 -0.41 17.82
N LEU A 96 14.10 -0.11 16.71
CA LEU A 96 13.60 1.22 16.42
C LEU A 96 12.42 1.55 17.38
N PRO A 97 12.18 2.82 17.70
CA PRO A 97 11.04 3.24 18.49
C PRO A 97 9.71 2.70 17.94
N SER A 98 8.87 2.20 18.84
CA SER A 98 7.55 1.67 18.56
C SER A 98 6.64 1.94 19.76
N GLU A 99 5.40 2.30 19.48
CA GLU A 99 4.33 2.54 20.46
C GLU A 99 3.10 1.79 19.95
N ALA A 100 2.43 1.01 20.80
CA ALA A 100 1.32 0.15 20.38
C ALA A 100 0.31 -0.08 21.51
N SER A 101 -0.84 -0.68 21.19
CA SER A 101 -1.74 -1.19 22.22
C SER A 101 -1.03 -2.24 23.11
N PRO A 102 -1.56 -2.58 24.31
CA PRO A 102 -0.99 -3.66 25.13
C PRO A 102 -1.02 -5.03 24.45
N ALA A 103 -1.87 -5.20 23.42
CA ALA A 103 -1.91 -6.39 22.58
C ALA A 103 -0.79 -6.41 21.52
N GLY A 104 0.00 -5.34 21.38
CA GLY A 104 0.98 -5.17 20.32
C GLY A 104 0.35 -4.91 18.95
N THR A 105 -0.90 -4.46 18.91
CA THR A 105 -1.64 -4.07 17.70
C THR A 105 -1.57 -2.56 17.49
N ASP A 106 -1.96 -2.12 16.29
CA ASP A 106 -2.19 -0.72 15.96
C ASP A 106 -0.95 0.17 16.19
N ALA A 107 0.23 -0.39 15.92
CA ALA A 107 1.50 0.25 16.29
C ALA A 107 1.83 1.50 15.45
N ALA A 108 2.37 2.52 16.10
CA ALA A 108 3.08 3.65 15.52
C ALA A 108 4.59 3.45 15.67
N GLY A 109 5.36 3.78 14.64
CA GLY A 109 6.78 3.45 14.50
C GLY A 109 7.23 3.69 13.06
N PRO A 110 8.18 2.90 12.51
CA PRO A 110 8.49 2.88 11.08
C PRO A 110 7.20 2.79 10.23
N SER A 111 6.93 3.83 9.45
CA SER A 111 5.64 4.02 8.74
C SER A 111 5.76 3.82 7.24
N ASP A 112 6.90 4.14 6.64
CA ASP A 112 7.19 3.85 5.24
C ASP A 112 8.71 3.72 5.03
N VAL A 113 9.14 3.09 3.94
CA VAL A 113 10.54 2.86 3.59
C VAL A 113 10.78 3.11 2.10
N THR A 114 11.79 3.90 1.78
CA THR A 114 12.25 4.16 0.42
C THR A 114 13.76 3.93 0.29
N ILE A 115 14.29 3.94 -0.92
CA ILE A 115 15.73 3.85 -1.17
C ILE A 115 16.27 5.25 -1.45
N GLY A 116 17.24 5.69 -0.64
CA GLY A 116 17.89 6.98 -0.81
C GLY A 116 18.73 7.04 -2.10
N PRO A 117 19.12 8.26 -2.54
CA PRO A 117 19.95 8.45 -3.74
C PRO A 117 21.37 7.86 -3.63
N ASP A 118 21.77 7.46 -2.42
CA ASP A 118 23.00 6.73 -2.11
C ASP A 118 22.81 5.19 -2.11
N GLY A 119 21.61 4.69 -2.36
CA GLY A 119 21.27 3.26 -2.36
C GLY A 119 20.92 2.69 -0.98
N GLU A 120 20.99 3.49 0.08
CA GLU A 120 20.70 3.07 1.45
C GLU A 120 19.23 3.31 1.84
N PRO A 121 18.62 2.44 2.66
CA PRO A 121 17.23 2.58 3.05
C PRO A 121 17.00 3.82 3.94
N LEU A 122 16.01 4.60 3.56
CA LEU A 122 15.43 5.69 4.33
C LEU A 122 14.05 5.24 4.83
N HIS A 123 13.69 5.55 6.07
CA HIS A 123 12.35 5.26 6.57
C HIS A 123 11.76 6.44 7.32
N THR A 124 10.45 6.63 7.24
CA THR A 124 9.76 7.56 8.12
C THR A 124 9.35 6.85 9.42
N ALA A 125 9.27 7.60 10.51
CA ALA A 125 8.68 7.12 11.75
C ALA A 125 7.71 8.14 12.32
N THR A 126 6.58 7.67 12.86
CA THR A 126 5.50 8.48 13.46
C THR A 126 5.45 8.41 14.99
N SER A 127 6.34 7.64 15.62
CA SER A 127 6.51 7.57 17.07
C SER A 127 7.97 7.73 17.49
N GLY A 128 8.22 8.00 18.79
CA GLY A 128 9.52 8.45 19.27
C GLY A 128 9.93 9.79 18.61
N PRO A 129 11.19 9.97 18.18
CA PRO A 129 11.58 11.11 17.35
C PRO A 129 10.93 11.03 15.96
N SER A 130 9.70 11.54 15.82
CA SER A 130 8.95 11.59 14.57
C SER A 130 9.73 12.32 13.48
N GLY A 131 9.87 11.70 12.29
CA GLY A 131 10.75 12.23 11.25
C GLY A 131 11.16 11.25 10.16
N LEU A 132 12.10 11.67 9.32
CA LEU A 132 12.81 10.83 8.37
C LEU A 132 14.12 10.33 9.00
N HIS A 133 14.38 9.04 8.87
CA HIS A 133 15.49 8.33 9.51
C HIS A 133 16.33 7.53 8.52
N ARG A 134 17.60 7.32 8.91
CA ARG A 134 18.53 6.36 8.30
C ARG A 134 19.29 5.67 9.42
N ASP A 135 19.35 4.34 9.41
CA ASP A 135 20.09 3.59 10.44
C ASP A 135 19.69 3.97 11.88
N GLY A 136 18.39 4.22 12.11
CA GLY A 136 17.86 4.72 13.38
C GLY A 136 18.25 6.17 13.77
N ALA A 137 19.07 6.84 12.96
CA ALA A 137 19.43 8.24 13.15
C ALA A 137 18.44 9.18 12.44
N LEU A 138 17.94 10.16 13.18
CA LEU A 138 17.03 11.20 12.69
C LEU A 138 17.76 12.14 11.72
N LEU A 139 17.33 12.17 10.46
CA LEU A 139 17.83 13.09 9.44
C LEU A 139 17.06 14.42 9.40
N ALA A 140 15.76 14.36 9.65
CA ALA A 140 14.89 15.53 9.72
C ALA A 140 13.67 15.22 10.59
N ALA A 141 13.35 16.11 11.53
CA ALA A 141 12.12 16.04 12.32
C ALA A 141 10.92 16.52 11.49
N LEU A 142 9.80 15.80 11.57
CA LEU A 142 8.49 16.18 11.03
C LEU A 142 7.42 15.76 12.03
N PRO A 143 6.28 16.47 12.15
CA PRO A 143 5.25 16.09 13.12
C PRO A 143 4.61 14.72 12.82
N SER A 144 4.21 14.44 11.57
CA SER A 144 3.65 13.13 11.19
C SER A 144 4.02 12.72 9.75
N PRO A 145 5.24 12.20 9.51
CA PRO A 145 5.69 11.77 8.20
C PRO A 145 5.17 10.36 7.88
N VAL A 146 4.02 10.28 7.19
CA VAL A 146 3.33 9.00 6.96
C VAL A 146 3.89 8.19 5.78
N ALA A 147 4.48 8.85 4.78
CA ALA A 147 5.01 8.20 3.57
C ALA A 147 6.23 8.94 3.00
N VAL A 148 7.04 8.25 2.19
CA VAL A 148 8.25 8.81 1.56
C VAL A 148 8.57 8.18 0.19
N ALA A 149 8.87 9.03 -0.79
CA ALA A 149 9.38 8.63 -2.10
C ALA A 149 10.67 9.39 -2.43
N ASP A 150 11.77 8.67 -2.67
CA ASP A 150 13.15 9.17 -2.80
C ASP A 150 13.60 9.99 -1.56
N THR A 151 13.45 11.32 -1.62
CA THR A 151 13.66 12.25 -0.50
C THR A 151 12.47 13.18 -0.27
N ALA A 152 11.34 12.93 -0.93
CA ALA A 152 10.08 13.63 -0.74
C ALA A 152 9.25 12.91 0.34
N ILE A 153 8.96 13.62 1.42
CA ILE A 153 8.33 13.11 2.64
C ILE A 153 6.93 13.74 2.74
N LEU A 154 5.92 12.90 2.98
CA LEU A 154 4.53 13.31 3.13
C LEU A 154 4.19 13.51 4.60
N ASP A 155 4.01 14.76 5.01
CA ASP A 155 3.69 15.17 6.37
C ASP A 155 2.18 15.35 6.49
N ALA A 156 1.51 14.39 7.14
CA ALA A 156 0.06 14.35 7.27
C ALA A 156 -0.49 15.41 8.23
N ALA A 157 0.29 15.77 9.26
CA ALA A 157 -0.11 16.75 10.27
C ALA A 157 -0.08 18.18 9.71
N GLU A 158 1.00 18.57 9.02
CA GLU A 158 1.07 19.85 8.30
C GLU A 158 0.48 19.78 6.87
N ARG A 159 -0.08 18.62 6.49
CA ARG A 159 -0.81 18.38 5.23
C ARG A 159 -0.02 18.82 3.99
N ARG A 160 1.25 18.42 3.90
CA ARG A 160 2.20 18.91 2.90
C ARG A 160 3.15 17.82 2.41
N LEU A 161 3.65 17.99 1.19
CA LEU A 161 4.79 17.26 0.67
C LEU A 161 6.04 18.14 0.81
N VAL A 162 7.05 17.67 1.53
CA VAL A 162 8.35 18.34 1.66
C VAL A 162 9.44 17.51 1.02
N ARG A 163 10.60 18.10 0.70
CA ARG A 163 11.79 17.39 0.26
C ARG A 163 12.97 17.67 1.16
N LEU A 164 13.71 16.63 1.56
CA LEU A 164 15.02 16.80 2.16
C LEU A 164 16.04 17.17 1.06
N ALA A 165 16.61 18.37 1.15
CA ALA A 165 17.69 18.81 0.29
C ALA A 165 19.05 18.24 0.74
N PRO A 166 20.07 18.13 -0.13
CA PRO A 166 21.38 17.53 0.21
C PRO A 166 22.14 18.16 1.39
N ARG A 167 21.74 19.35 1.86
CA ARG A 167 22.31 20.03 3.03
C ARG A 167 21.42 19.91 4.29
N GLY A 168 20.59 18.86 4.37
CA GLY A 168 19.69 18.60 5.52
C GLY A 168 18.47 19.52 5.65
N ARG A 169 18.31 20.53 4.77
CA ARG A 169 17.18 21.47 4.86
C ARG A 169 15.93 20.91 4.19
N LEU A 170 14.82 20.87 4.91
CA LEU A 170 13.49 20.61 4.35
C LEU A 170 13.02 21.79 3.48
N ARG A 171 12.39 21.48 2.34
CA ARG A 171 11.70 22.45 1.48
C ARG A 171 10.30 21.93 1.17
N THR A 172 9.26 22.71 1.43
CA THR A 172 7.90 22.42 0.94
C THR A 172 7.87 22.39 -0.59
N ILE A 173 7.38 21.28 -1.15
CA ILE A 173 7.03 21.13 -2.57
C ILE A 173 5.59 21.59 -2.78
N ALA A 174 4.69 21.13 -1.91
CA ALA A 174 3.24 21.30 -2.04
C ALA A 174 2.54 21.28 -0.67
N SER A 175 1.39 21.93 -0.58
CA SER A 175 0.44 21.84 0.55
C SER A 175 -0.94 21.47 0.04
N PHE A 176 -1.70 20.68 0.80
CA PHE A 176 -2.97 20.07 0.37
C PHE A 176 -4.15 20.64 1.18
N ASP A 177 -4.80 21.66 0.61
CA ASP A 177 -6.05 22.22 1.13
C ASP A 177 -7.22 21.27 0.85
N ALA A 178 -7.62 20.55 1.90
CA ALA A 178 -8.40 19.33 1.80
C ALA A 178 -8.89 18.85 3.18
N PRO A 179 -10.06 18.19 3.28
CA PRO A 179 -10.52 17.61 4.53
C PRO A 179 -9.84 16.27 4.88
N ALA A 180 -9.57 15.41 3.89
CA ALA A 180 -8.88 14.13 4.10
C ALA A 180 -7.38 14.34 4.36
N ALA A 181 -6.76 13.58 5.26
CA ALA A 181 -5.32 13.60 5.45
C ALA A 181 -4.62 12.98 4.22
N PRO A 182 -3.45 13.47 3.79
CA PRO A 182 -2.66 12.78 2.78
C PRO A 182 -2.05 11.51 3.43
N SER A 183 -2.05 10.38 2.71
CA SER A 183 -1.72 9.06 3.26
C SER A 183 -0.52 8.37 2.62
N SER A 184 -0.30 8.60 1.32
CA SER A 184 0.72 7.90 0.52
C SER A 184 1.29 8.82 -0.56
N VAL A 185 2.53 8.56 -0.97
CA VAL A 185 3.17 9.27 -2.08
C VAL A 185 3.99 8.32 -2.96
N THR A 186 3.86 8.47 -4.27
CA THR A 186 4.67 7.75 -5.26
C THR A 186 5.13 8.68 -6.38
N VAL A 187 6.21 8.35 -7.08
CA VAL A 187 6.72 9.12 -8.22
C VAL A 187 6.24 8.48 -9.51
N GLY A 188 5.63 9.27 -10.39
CA GLY A 188 5.18 8.86 -11.71
C GLY A 188 6.30 8.78 -12.74
N PRO A 189 6.04 8.12 -13.89
CA PRO A 189 7.01 8.01 -15.00
C PRO A 189 7.38 9.37 -15.63
N ASP A 190 6.60 10.41 -15.34
CA ASP A 190 6.82 11.81 -15.73
C ASP A 190 7.59 12.63 -14.67
N GLY A 191 7.99 12.02 -13.56
CA GLY A 191 8.65 12.68 -12.44
C GLY A 191 7.72 13.53 -11.56
N ALA A 192 6.40 13.46 -11.74
CA ALA A 192 5.44 14.10 -10.84
C ALA A 192 5.18 13.21 -9.61
N TRP A 193 4.91 13.82 -8.46
CA TRP A 193 4.46 13.09 -7.28
C TRP A 193 2.95 12.87 -7.34
N PHE A 194 2.51 11.65 -7.06
CA PHE A 194 1.11 11.28 -6.92
C PHE A 194 0.83 11.01 -5.44
N VAL A 195 -0.15 11.70 -4.86
CA VAL A 195 -0.42 11.68 -3.42
C VAL A 195 -1.84 11.21 -3.16
N GLY A 196 -1.98 10.14 -2.39
CA GLY A 196 -3.26 9.58 -1.96
C GLY A 196 -3.83 10.31 -0.74
N GLU A 197 -5.15 10.30 -0.61
CA GLU A 197 -5.88 10.81 0.56
C GLU A 197 -6.61 9.70 1.31
N ARG A 198 -6.71 9.86 2.64
CA ARG A 198 -7.47 9.00 3.55
C ARG A 198 -8.21 9.86 4.57
N PHE A 199 -9.48 9.52 4.83
CA PHE A 199 -10.23 10.08 5.95
C PHE A 199 -9.94 9.30 7.22
N ASP A 200 -10.04 9.98 8.37
CA ASP A 200 -10.08 9.29 9.66
C ASP A 200 -11.32 8.35 9.71
N PRO A 201 -11.19 7.10 10.19
CA PRO A 201 -12.30 6.14 10.23
C PRO A 201 -13.53 6.59 11.03
N SER A 202 -13.41 7.56 11.94
CA SER A 202 -14.52 8.14 12.69
C SER A 202 -15.38 9.12 11.87
N VAL A 203 -14.91 9.57 10.70
CA VAL A 203 -15.66 10.48 9.82
C VAL A 203 -16.84 9.74 9.19
N VAL A 204 -18.05 10.02 9.69
CA VAL A 204 -19.29 9.42 9.17
C VAL A 204 -19.65 10.03 7.81
N ARG A 205 -19.79 9.18 6.78
CA ARG A 205 -20.09 9.55 5.38
C ARG A 205 -19.09 10.60 4.83
N PRO A 206 -17.80 10.24 4.72
CA PRO A 206 -16.84 11.14 4.10
C PRO A 206 -17.21 11.36 2.62
N PRO A 207 -16.87 12.53 2.03
CA PRO A 207 -16.88 12.67 0.58
C PRO A 207 -15.80 11.76 -0.03
N ALA A 208 -15.79 11.60 -1.35
CA ALA A 208 -14.80 10.75 -1.98
C ALA A 208 -13.37 11.27 -1.78
N ALA A 209 -12.48 10.40 -1.32
CA ALA A 209 -11.03 10.64 -1.30
C ALA A 209 -10.49 10.81 -2.73
N ARG A 210 -9.33 11.45 -2.84
CA ARG A 210 -8.72 11.84 -4.11
C ARG A 210 -7.29 11.33 -4.23
N ILE A 211 -6.78 11.37 -5.46
CA ILE A 211 -5.36 11.32 -5.77
C ILE A 211 -4.99 12.68 -6.35
N TRP A 212 -4.00 13.33 -5.76
CA TRP A 212 -3.37 14.54 -6.27
C TRP A 212 -2.22 14.19 -7.20
N ARG A 213 -1.97 15.03 -8.21
CA ARG A 213 -0.71 15.07 -8.96
C ARG A 213 -0.01 16.40 -8.68
N VAL A 214 1.26 16.34 -8.34
CA VAL A 214 2.14 17.48 -8.07
C VAL A 214 3.29 17.42 -9.07
N ALA A 215 3.20 18.21 -10.14
CA ALA A 215 4.32 18.36 -11.07
C ALA A 215 5.41 19.27 -10.47
N PRO A 216 6.71 19.01 -10.70
CA PRO A 216 7.78 19.85 -10.18
C PRO A 216 7.62 21.32 -10.56
N GLY A 217 7.51 22.20 -9.57
CA GLY A 217 7.34 23.65 -9.77
C GLY A 217 5.90 24.12 -10.01
N HIS A 218 4.91 23.23 -10.02
CA HIS A 218 3.49 23.55 -10.20
C HIS A 218 2.68 23.28 -8.91
N PRO A 219 1.55 23.97 -8.70
CA PRO A 219 0.65 23.68 -7.59
C PRO A 219 0.01 22.27 -7.73
N PRO A 220 -0.43 21.64 -6.63
CA PRO A 220 -1.18 20.39 -6.68
C PRO A 220 -2.46 20.51 -7.50
N ALA A 221 -2.72 19.51 -8.33
CA ALA A 221 -3.98 19.36 -9.04
C ALA A 221 -4.63 18.02 -8.67
N VAL A 222 -5.96 17.98 -8.57
CA VAL A 222 -6.70 16.72 -8.42
C VAL A 222 -6.56 15.93 -9.71
N TRP A 223 -6.03 14.71 -9.63
CA TRP A 223 -5.82 13.81 -10.77
C TRP A 223 -6.94 12.77 -10.89
N ALA A 224 -7.41 12.23 -9.76
CA ALA A 224 -8.57 11.33 -9.71
C ALA A 224 -9.36 11.53 -8.41
N THR A 225 -10.65 11.23 -8.44
CA THR A 225 -11.59 11.29 -7.30
C THR A 225 -12.41 10.00 -7.25
N GLY A 226 -13.24 9.79 -6.22
CA GLY A 226 -14.09 8.58 -6.17
C GLY A 226 -13.37 7.38 -5.56
N PHE A 227 -12.59 7.61 -4.50
CA PHE A 227 -12.03 6.57 -3.63
C PHE A 227 -12.69 6.64 -2.25
N THR A 228 -12.70 5.52 -1.55
CA THR A 228 -13.13 5.41 -0.14
C THR A 228 -12.05 5.89 0.82
N GLY A 229 -10.79 5.54 0.52
CA GLY A 229 -9.61 5.99 1.26
C GLY A 229 -8.37 5.26 0.75
N VAL A 230 -7.44 6.01 0.19
CA VAL A 230 -6.20 5.46 -0.37
C VAL A 230 -5.31 4.97 0.78
N VAL A 231 -4.98 3.68 0.77
CA VAL A 231 -3.91 3.09 1.58
C VAL A 231 -2.59 3.56 0.99
N ASP A 232 -2.32 3.15 -0.26
CA ASP A 232 -1.04 3.35 -0.92
C ASP A 232 -1.17 3.37 -2.46
N LEU A 233 -0.14 3.88 -3.12
CA LEU A 233 -0.06 4.15 -4.55
C LEU A 233 1.24 3.63 -5.14
N ALA A 234 1.19 2.93 -6.27
CA ALA A 234 2.41 2.51 -6.96
C ALA A 234 2.22 2.46 -8.49
N TRP A 235 3.22 2.96 -9.22
CA TRP A 235 3.23 2.89 -10.68
C TRP A 235 3.70 1.52 -11.18
N GLY A 236 2.96 0.96 -12.13
CA GLY A 236 3.35 -0.24 -12.86
C GLY A 236 4.17 0.07 -14.13
N PRO A 237 4.94 -0.90 -14.63
CA PRO A 237 5.68 -0.78 -15.90
C PRO A 237 4.75 -0.74 -17.14
N ASP A 238 3.45 -0.99 -16.94
CA ASP A 238 2.36 -0.87 -17.90
C ASP A 238 1.79 0.57 -18.00
N ALA A 239 2.45 1.55 -17.36
CA ALA A 239 2.00 2.93 -17.23
C ALA A 239 0.60 3.08 -16.61
N ARG A 240 0.21 2.15 -15.73
CA ARG A 240 -0.97 2.28 -14.87
C ARG A 240 -0.56 2.66 -13.45
N LEU A 241 -1.35 3.54 -12.82
CA LEU A 241 -1.28 3.78 -11.39
C LEU A 241 -2.12 2.73 -10.68
N TYR A 242 -1.49 1.94 -9.82
CA TYR A 242 -2.16 0.99 -8.94
C TYR A 242 -2.50 1.69 -7.62
N VAL A 243 -3.75 1.51 -7.19
CA VAL A 243 -4.36 2.15 -6.02
C VAL A 243 -4.83 1.07 -5.07
N LEU A 244 -4.26 1.05 -3.88
CA LEU A 244 -4.65 0.18 -2.79
C LEU A 244 -5.63 0.92 -1.88
N GLU A 245 -6.81 0.35 -1.67
CA GLU A 245 -7.82 0.75 -0.70
C GLU A 245 -8.02 -0.39 0.31
N GLU A 246 -8.71 -0.14 1.42
CA GLU A 246 -8.84 -1.07 2.55
C GLU A 246 -9.26 -2.51 2.15
N ASN A 247 -10.08 -2.64 1.11
CA ASN A 247 -10.62 -3.92 0.64
C ASN A 247 -10.43 -4.15 -0.88
N ALA A 248 -9.64 -3.33 -1.57
CA ALA A 248 -9.51 -3.40 -3.03
C ALA A 248 -8.13 -2.98 -3.53
N LEU A 249 -7.63 -3.68 -4.55
CA LEU A 249 -6.58 -3.18 -5.44
C LEU A 249 -7.20 -2.88 -6.80
N THR A 250 -7.05 -1.65 -7.27
CA THR A 250 -7.54 -1.16 -8.58
C THR A 250 -6.38 -0.56 -9.36
N SER A 251 -6.45 -0.56 -10.69
CA SER A 251 -5.46 0.09 -11.57
C SER A 251 -6.12 1.10 -12.48
N ILE A 252 -5.46 2.24 -12.72
CA ILE A 252 -5.96 3.39 -13.48
C ILE A 252 -4.95 3.75 -14.58
N ASP A 253 -5.41 3.91 -15.81
CA ASP A 253 -4.58 4.41 -16.92
C ASP A 253 -4.62 5.94 -17.05
N ALA A 254 -3.82 6.46 -17.97
CA ALA A 254 -3.76 7.88 -18.32
C ALA A 254 -5.10 8.46 -18.81
N GLN A 255 -6.05 7.63 -19.26
CA GLN A 255 -7.41 8.05 -19.65
C GLN A 255 -8.40 8.01 -18.47
N GLY A 256 -7.96 7.60 -17.27
CA GLY A 256 -8.78 7.50 -16.06
C GLY A 256 -9.62 6.21 -15.98
N SER A 257 -9.47 5.29 -16.93
CA SER A 257 -10.23 4.03 -16.94
C SER A 257 -9.71 3.07 -15.87
N ARG A 258 -10.64 2.48 -15.12
CA ARG A 258 -10.37 1.67 -13.93
C ARG A 258 -10.54 0.18 -14.20
N ARG A 259 -9.57 -0.62 -13.76
CA ARG A 259 -9.62 -2.08 -13.76
C ARG A 259 -9.40 -2.60 -12.35
N LEU A 260 -10.42 -3.23 -11.76
CA LEU A 260 -10.32 -3.95 -10.49
C LEU A 260 -9.37 -5.15 -10.65
N ILE A 261 -8.44 -5.32 -9.71
CA ILE A 261 -7.42 -6.38 -9.72
C ILE A 261 -7.75 -7.45 -8.66
N ALA A 262 -8.03 -7.03 -7.42
CA ALA A 262 -8.34 -7.95 -6.33
C ALA A 262 -9.20 -7.30 -5.23
N THR A 263 -9.97 -8.13 -4.53
CA THR A 263 -10.78 -7.78 -3.34
C THR A 263 -10.68 -8.82 -2.22
N ARG A 264 -9.74 -9.77 -2.33
CA ARG A 264 -9.59 -10.91 -1.40
C ARG A 264 -8.15 -11.00 -0.92
N GLY A 265 -7.97 -11.40 0.35
CA GLY A 265 -6.66 -11.48 1.01
C GLY A 265 -6.12 -10.15 1.52
N LEU A 266 -6.76 -9.02 1.19
CA LEU A 266 -6.38 -7.67 1.63
C LEU A 266 -6.90 -7.40 3.05
N THR A 267 -6.45 -8.17 4.03
CA THR A 267 -6.80 -7.95 5.45
C THR A 267 -5.93 -6.82 6.00
N SER A 268 -6.54 -5.67 6.32
CA SER A 268 -5.84 -4.47 6.84
C SER A 268 -4.55 -4.15 6.08
N PRO A 269 -4.65 -3.80 4.78
CA PRO A 269 -3.50 -3.54 3.93
C PRO A 269 -2.73 -2.28 4.36
N GLY A 270 -1.40 -2.30 4.22
CA GLY A 270 -0.51 -1.26 4.77
C GLY A 270 0.38 -0.54 3.76
N GLY A 271 0.55 -1.09 2.56
CA GLY A 271 1.48 -0.58 1.55
C GLY A 271 1.44 -1.41 0.26
N LEU A 272 1.95 -0.84 -0.83
CA LEU A 272 1.93 -1.38 -2.18
C LEU A 272 3.26 -1.11 -2.91
N ALA A 273 3.87 -2.16 -3.47
CA ALA A 273 4.94 -2.02 -4.48
C ALA A 273 4.65 -2.85 -5.72
N ILE A 274 4.96 -2.34 -6.92
CA ILE A 274 4.83 -3.09 -8.19
C ILE A 274 6.21 -3.47 -8.74
N ARG A 275 6.43 -4.74 -9.06
CA ARG A 275 7.64 -5.20 -9.77
C ARG A 275 7.37 -6.44 -10.63
N GLY A 276 7.84 -6.41 -11.88
CA GLY A 276 7.86 -7.59 -12.76
C GLY A 276 6.48 -8.19 -13.07
N GLY A 277 5.43 -7.38 -13.14
CA GLY A 277 4.05 -7.84 -13.35
C GLY A 277 3.36 -8.40 -12.10
N TYR A 278 3.89 -8.12 -10.91
CA TYR A 278 3.29 -8.47 -9.61
C TYR A 278 3.13 -7.23 -8.73
N ALA A 279 2.01 -7.17 -8.01
CA ALA A 279 1.85 -6.33 -6.82
C ALA A 279 2.36 -7.08 -5.59
N TYR A 280 3.07 -6.36 -4.73
CA TYR A 280 3.52 -6.78 -3.41
C TYR A 280 2.79 -5.91 -2.39
N ILE A 281 2.11 -6.54 -1.44
CA ILE A 281 1.16 -5.87 -0.55
C ILE A 281 1.41 -6.33 0.88
N THR A 282 1.68 -5.41 1.79
CA THR A 282 1.67 -5.71 3.23
C THR A 282 0.24 -5.85 3.73
N ILE A 283 -0.02 -6.90 4.48
CA ILE A 283 -1.31 -7.21 5.11
C ILE A 283 -1.13 -7.48 6.60
N CYS A 284 -2.24 -7.48 7.33
CA CYS A 284 -2.29 -7.58 8.78
C CYS A 284 -1.46 -6.45 9.42
N SER A 285 -1.60 -5.25 8.88
CA SER A 285 -0.80 -4.07 9.24
C SER A 285 -1.05 -3.60 10.66
N THR A 286 -2.26 -3.77 11.18
CA THR A 286 -2.58 -3.51 12.59
C THR A 286 -2.28 -4.71 13.50
N CYS A 287 -1.73 -5.80 12.99
CA CYS A 287 -1.55 -7.04 13.74
C CYS A 287 -0.12 -7.21 14.27
N ARG A 288 -0.05 -7.74 15.50
CA ARG A 288 1.13 -8.37 16.08
C ARG A 288 1.50 -9.65 15.31
N ASP A 289 2.80 -9.89 15.06
CA ASP A 289 3.45 -11.15 14.63
C ASP A 289 2.82 -12.02 13.52
N THR A 290 1.77 -11.55 12.87
CA THR A 290 1.01 -12.22 11.81
C THR A 290 0.99 -11.41 10.52
N GLY A 291 1.64 -10.24 10.52
CA GLY A 291 1.91 -9.42 9.35
C GLY A 291 2.62 -10.22 8.26
N ALA A 292 2.26 -9.96 7.01
CA ALA A 292 2.78 -10.69 5.87
C ALA A 292 2.88 -9.80 4.62
N VAL A 293 3.71 -10.21 3.66
CA VAL A 293 3.70 -9.64 2.31
C VAL A 293 3.06 -10.65 1.35
N LEU A 294 1.95 -10.26 0.76
CA LEU A 294 1.35 -10.96 -0.38
C LEU A 294 2.08 -10.58 -1.67
N ARG A 295 2.18 -11.54 -2.60
CA ARG A 295 2.55 -11.33 -3.99
C ARG A 295 1.39 -11.77 -4.87
N LEU A 296 0.91 -10.87 -5.73
CA LEU A 296 -0.27 -11.00 -6.57
C LEU A 296 0.08 -10.68 -8.03
N ARG A 297 -0.37 -11.49 -9.00
CA ARG A 297 -0.17 -11.25 -10.43
C ARG A 297 -1.15 -10.20 -10.99
N LEU A 298 -0.69 -9.37 -11.93
CA LEU A 298 -1.41 -8.25 -12.55
C LEU A 298 -1.92 -8.53 -13.98
#